data_AF-A0A1V4PPS6-F1
#
_entry.id   AF-A0A1V4PPS6-F1
#
_cell.length_a   1.000
_cell.length_b   1.000
_cell.length_c   1.000
_cell.angle_alpha   90.00
_cell.angle_beta   90.00
_cell.angle_gamma   90.00
#
_symmetry.space_group_name_H-M   'P 1'
#
loop_
_entity.id
_entity.type
_entity.pdbx_description
1 polymer ?
#
loop_
_entity_poly.entity_id
_entity_poly.type
_entity_poly.pdbx_seq_one_letter_code
_entity_poly.pdbx_strand_id
1 'polypeptide(L)'
;MTRMRVRLVAAVGAALVLLTSGCSLQAEPPQRGLAKVFSVGDCVAIPSEAPDSPTTLTADKASCAADPSYTVGALADESGACPSSEYQHVPTQFADPSTTRLCLVPNLVANHCYVMDMPIGMLQLADCAERGQDGLLVQVTQRLDVRDQKACPTAVGQYAWPYPSPPRTYCTLTIF
;
A
#
# COMPACT_ATOMS: atom_id res chain seq x y z
N MET A 1 31.73 47.23 -85.12
CA MET A 1 32.20 46.02 -84.40
C MET A 1 30.96 45.31 -83.85
N THR A 2 30.39 44.32 -84.54
CA THR A 2 30.68 42.87 -84.57
C THR A 2 29.77 42.06 -83.61
N ARG A 3 28.80 41.36 -84.23
CA ARG A 3 28.24 40.01 -83.92
C ARG A 3 27.34 39.77 -82.69
N MET A 4 26.03 39.66 -82.96
CA MET A 4 25.21 38.43 -82.96
C MET A 4 25.62 37.26 -82.02
N ARG A 5 24.70 36.84 -81.13
CA ARG A 5 23.97 35.53 -81.16
C ARG A 5 23.37 35.14 -79.79
N VAL A 6 22.10 34.72 -79.87
CA VAL A 6 21.25 33.94 -78.94
C VAL A 6 21.95 32.71 -78.34
N ARG A 7 21.66 32.38 -77.06
CA ARG A 7 21.45 31.00 -76.55
C ARG A 7 20.59 30.97 -75.26
N LEU A 8 19.52 30.15 -75.28
CA LEU A 8 18.81 29.58 -74.12
C LEU A 8 19.73 28.60 -73.35
N VAL A 9 19.62 28.52 -72.01
CA VAL A 9 19.68 27.26 -71.22
C VAL A 9 18.91 27.44 -69.90
N ALA A 10 18.11 26.42 -69.55
CA ALA A 10 17.27 26.29 -68.36
C ALA A 10 18.06 25.87 -67.10
N ALA A 11 17.56 26.22 -65.90
CA ALA A 11 17.86 25.48 -64.67
C ALA A 11 16.80 25.74 -63.57
N VAL A 12 15.95 24.72 -63.38
CA VAL A 12 15.37 24.20 -62.13
C VAL A 12 15.49 25.10 -60.89
N GLY A 13 14.38 25.72 -60.47
CA GLY A 13 14.21 26.35 -59.16
C GLY A 13 13.29 25.51 -58.28
N ALA A 14 13.84 25.03 -57.16
CA ALA A 14 13.24 24.12 -56.19
C ALA A 14 11.96 24.67 -55.54
N ALA A 15 10.92 23.84 -55.45
CA ALA A 15 9.74 24.10 -54.62
C ALA A 15 9.67 23.04 -53.51
N LEU A 16 9.49 23.55 -52.29
CA LEU A 16 9.55 22.89 -50.99
C LEU A 16 8.71 21.62 -50.90
N VAL A 17 9.31 20.53 -50.43
CA VAL A 17 8.58 19.38 -49.86
C VAL A 17 8.58 19.57 -48.35
N LEU A 18 7.38 19.76 -47.80
CA LEU A 18 7.09 19.89 -46.37
C LEU A 18 7.53 18.63 -45.63
N LEU A 19 8.34 18.82 -44.59
CA LEU A 19 8.71 17.82 -43.59
C LEU A 19 7.42 17.33 -42.91
N THR A 20 7.01 16.10 -43.17
CA THR A 20 6.05 15.41 -42.32
C THR A 20 6.76 15.03 -41.03
N SER A 21 6.46 15.79 -39.96
CA SER A 21 6.82 15.44 -38.60
C SER A 21 6.21 14.07 -38.25
N GLY A 22 7.02 13.03 -38.38
CA GLY A 22 6.70 11.73 -37.81
C GLY A 22 6.68 11.87 -36.30
N CYS A 23 5.50 11.91 -35.70
CA CYS A 23 5.34 11.70 -34.27
C CYS A 23 5.80 10.26 -33.97
N SER A 24 7.07 10.12 -33.59
CA SER A 24 7.53 8.93 -32.91
C SER A 24 6.67 8.81 -31.65
N LEU A 25 5.79 7.81 -31.61
CA LEU A 25 5.30 7.23 -30.37
C LEU A 25 6.53 6.69 -29.64
N GLN A 26 7.22 7.57 -28.91
CA GLN A 26 8.12 7.15 -27.85
C GLN A 26 7.22 6.49 -26.82
N ALA A 27 7.17 5.16 -26.89
CA ALA A 27 6.80 4.36 -25.74
C ALA A 27 7.68 4.85 -24.60
N GLU A 28 7.04 5.50 -23.62
CA GLU A 28 7.72 5.92 -22.41
C GLU A 28 8.38 4.66 -21.82
N PRO A 29 9.71 4.69 -21.54
CA PRO A 29 10.33 3.59 -20.84
C PRO A 29 9.58 3.41 -19.52
N PRO A 30 9.32 2.16 -19.08
CA PRO A 30 8.61 1.92 -17.82
C PRO A 30 9.33 2.73 -16.74
N GLN A 31 8.62 3.70 -16.16
CA GLN A 31 9.12 4.45 -15.02
C GLN A 31 9.53 3.40 -13.99
N ARG A 32 10.84 3.26 -13.75
CA ARG A 32 11.33 2.53 -12.59
C ARG A 32 10.64 3.18 -11.40
N GLY A 33 9.63 2.51 -10.86
CA GLY A 33 8.78 3.04 -9.82
C GLY A 33 9.67 3.58 -8.70
N LEU A 34 9.53 4.86 -8.38
CA LEU A 34 10.15 5.42 -7.19
C LEU A 34 9.70 4.53 -6.02
N ALA A 35 10.66 4.03 -5.24
CA ALA A 35 10.34 3.25 -4.05
C ALA A 35 9.35 4.06 -3.19
N LYS A 36 8.21 3.46 -2.82
CA LYS A 36 7.25 4.11 -1.93
C LYS A 36 7.95 4.36 -0.59
N VAL A 37 7.89 5.60 -0.12
CA VAL A 37 8.45 6.00 1.17
C VAL A 37 7.29 6.40 2.09
N PHE A 38 7.22 5.75 3.25
CA PHE A 38 6.25 6.04 4.30
C PHE A 38 6.97 6.62 5.52
N SER A 39 6.31 7.58 6.17
CA SER A 39 6.79 8.19 7.41
C SER A 39 5.93 7.75 8.59
N VAL A 40 6.48 7.87 9.80
CA VAL A 40 5.68 7.73 11.02
C VAL A 40 4.51 8.73 10.99
N GLY A 41 3.30 8.24 11.24
CA GLY A 41 2.05 8.98 11.15
C GLY A 41 1.32 8.83 9.81
N ASP A 42 1.97 8.35 8.74
CA ASP A 42 1.27 8.02 7.50
C ASP A 42 0.26 6.88 7.74
N CYS A 43 -0.79 6.85 6.91
CA CYS A 43 -1.74 5.74 6.90
C CYS A 43 -1.67 4.96 5.61
N VAL A 44 -1.75 3.64 5.74
CA VAL A 44 -1.61 2.70 4.63
C VAL A 44 -2.71 1.65 4.66
N ALA A 45 -3.02 1.11 3.48
CA ALA A 45 -3.74 -0.14 3.32
C ALA A 45 -2.74 -1.21 2.84
N ILE A 46 -2.92 -2.44 3.30
CA ILE A 46 -2.14 -3.60 2.86
C ILE A 46 -3.16 -4.64 2.42
N PRO A 47 -3.21 -4.96 1.11
CA PRO A 47 -4.17 -5.92 0.61
C PRO A 47 -3.87 -7.33 1.14
N SER A 48 -4.88 -8.19 1.18
CA SER A 48 -4.74 -9.61 1.53
C SER A 48 -4.01 -10.40 0.44
N GLU A 49 -4.09 -9.95 -0.81
CA GLU A 49 -3.47 -10.58 -1.97
C GLU A 49 -2.78 -9.53 -2.87
N ALA A 50 -1.73 -9.95 -3.58
CA ALA A 50 -1.04 -9.07 -4.53
C ALA A 50 -1.81 -9.00 -5.87
N PRO A 51 -2.14 -7.80 -6.39
CA PRO A 51 -3.01 -7.67 -7.57
C PRO A 51 -2.36 -8.10 -8.90
N ASP A 52 -1.03 -7.91 -9.08
CA ASP A 52 -0.40 -8.00 -10.42
C ASP A 52 1.00 -8.67 -10.45
N SER A 53 1.45 -9.33 -9.37
CA SER A 53 2.78 -9.94 -9.29
C SER A 53 2.78 -11.11 -8.30
N PRO A 54 3.56 -12.19 -8.52
CA PRO A 54 3.55 -13.30 -7.58
C PRO A 54 4.06 -12.84 -6.21
N THR A 55 3.25 -13.08 -5.18
CA THR A 55 3.68 -13.28 -3.79
C THR A 55 4.23 -12.10 -2.98
N THR A 56 4.25 -10.86 -3.50
CA THR A 56 4.79 -9.72 -2.72
C THR A 56 3.73 -8.64 -2.49
N LEU A 57 3.22 -8.54 -1.28
CA LEU A 57 2.34 -7.47 -0.82
C LEU A 57 3.09 -6.14 -0.79
N THR A 58 2.37 -5.07 -1.11
CA THR A 58 2.86 -3.70 -1.00
C THR A 58 1.86 -2.85 -0.24
N ALA A 59 2.35 -2.02 0.67
CA ALA A 59 1.55 -0.97 1.26
C ALA A 59 1.22 0.12 0.22
N ASP A 60 0.01 0.67 0.35
CA ASP A 60 -0.48 1.80 -0.42
C ASP A 60 -0.96 2.90 0.52
N LYS A 61 -0.73 4.16 0.16
CA LYS A 61 -1.26 5.27 0.95
C LYS A 61 -2.78 5.16 1.01
N ALA A 62 -3.33 5.33 2.21
CA ALA A 62 -4.76 5.28 2.46
C ALA A 62 -5.17 6.42 3.40
N SER A 63 -6.48 6.69 3.44
CA SER A 63 -7.04 7.51 4.50
C SER A 63 -6.90 6.78 5.84
N CYS A 64 -6.52 7.48 6.91
CA CYS A 64 -6.56 6.93 8.27
C CYS A 64 -7.98 6.57 8.75
N ALA A 65 -9.01 7.06 8.04
CA ALA A 65 -10.41 6.73 8.30
C ALA A 65 -10.92 5.57 7.42
N ALA A 66 -10.10 5.01 6.53
CA ALA A 66 -10.45 3.80 5.81
C ALA A 66 -10.43 2.59 6.75
N ASP A 67 -11.30 1.61 6.47
CA ASP A 67 -11.58 0.49 7.36
C ASP A 67 -11.36 -0.88 6.68
N PRO A 68 -10.36 -1.67 7.13
CA PRO A 68 -9.26 -1.23 7.98
C PRO A 68 -8.24 -0.40 7.18
N SER A 69 -7.53 0.45 7.91
CA SER A 69 -6.25 1.02 7.49
C SER A 69 -5.25 0.86 8.63
N TYR A 70 -3.99 1.21 8.40
CA TYR A 70 -2.93 1.11 9.40
C TYR A 70 -2.19 2.44 9.49
N THR A 71 -2.02 2.96 10.71
CA THR A 71 -1.09 4.05 10.97
C THR A 71 0.32 3.48 11.12
N VAL A 72 1.30 4.05 10.43
CA VAL A 72 2.72 3.77 10.65
C VAL A 72 3.11 4.37 11.99
N GLY A 73 3.24 3.53 13.02
CA GLY A 73 3.54 3.95 14.38
C GLY A 73 5.03 4.09 14.68
N ALA A 74 5.83 3.26 13.99
CA ALA A 74 7.28 3.31 14.00
C ALA A 74 7.82 2.71 12.69
N LEU A 75 9.12 2.84 12.48
CA LEU A 75 9.86 2.07 11.49
C LEU A 75 10.68 1.01 12.20
N ALA A 76 10.82 -0.14 11.57
CA ALA A 76 11.68 -1.21 12.04
C ALA A 76 13.15 -0.76 12.03
N ASP A 77 13.93 -1.28 12.96
CA ASP A 77 15.38 -1.08 13.00
C ASP A 77 16.09 -1.78 11.83
N GLU A 78 17.42 -1.70 11.75
CA GLU A 78 18.20 -2.30 10.67
C GLU A 78 18.01 -3.83 10.55
N SER A 79 17.73 -4.51 11.66
CA SER A 79 17.44 -5.95 11.71
C SER A 79 16.03 -6.30 11.21
N GLY A 80 15.17 -5.29 11.00
CA GLY A 80 13.77 -5.48 10.62
C GLY A 80 12.85 -5.67 11.83
N ALA A 81 13.34 -5.40 13.04
CA ALA A 81 12.53 -5.52 14.26
C ALA A 81 11.80 -4.22 14.59
N CYS A 82 10.51 -4.34 14.92
CA CYS A 82 9.75 -3.24 15.49
C CYS A 82 10.17 -2.99 16.95
N PRO A 83 10.11 -1.73 17.44
CA PRO A 83 10.54 -1.40 18.80
C PRO A 83 9.65 -1.98 19.91
N SER A 84 8.50 -2.57 19.53
CA SER A 84 7.62 -3.36 20.39
C SER A 84 7.02 -4.49 19.56
N SER A 85 6.84 -5.66 20.18
CA SER A 85 6.12 -6.80 19.58
C SER A 85 4.61 -6.57 19.46
N GLU A 86 4.09 -5.49 20.03
CA GLU A 86 2.67 -5.11 19.92
C GLU A 86 2.31 -4.52 18.56
N TYR A 87 3.30 -4.06 17.77
CA TYR A 87 3.04 -3.58 16.42
C TYR A 87 2.71 -4.75 15.48
N GLN A 88 1.74 -4.54 14.59
CA GLN A 88 1.61 -5.40 13.41
C GLN A 88 2.73 -5.07 12.42
N HIS A 89 3.22 -6.08 11.73
CA HIS A 89 4.21 -5.93 10.68
C HIS A 89 4.03 -7.09 9.70
N VAL A 90 4.21 -6.84 8.41
CA VAL A 90 4.13 -7.89 7.41
C VAL A 90 5.44 -8.67 7.41
N PRO A 91 5.43 -10.02 7.53
CA PRO A 91 6.65 -10.80 7.49
C PRO A 91 7.42 -10.60 6.18
N THR A 92 8.76 -10.63 6.26
CA THR A 92 9.65 -10.28 5.15
C THR A 92 9.46 -11.13 3.88
N GLN A 93 8.99 -12.37 4.03
CA GLN A 93 8.73 -13.27 2.92
C GLN A 93 7.46 -12.95 2.13
N PHE A 94 6.59 -12.08 2.66
CA PHE A 94 5.29 -11.77 2.04
C PHE A 94 5.21 -10.36 1.46
N ALA A 95 6.21 -9.49 1.67
CA ALA A 95 6.10 -8.10 1.28
C ALA A 95 7.43 -7.48 0.85
N ASP A 96 7.34 -6.34 0.17
CA ASP A 96 8.51 -5.63 -0.32
C ASP A 96 9.31 -4.98 0.83
N PRO A 97 10.58 -4.60 0.61
CA PRO A 97 11.40 -3.98 1.64
C PRO A 97 10.81 -2.70 2.24
N SER A 98 9.98 -1.96 1.51
CA SER A 98 9.34 -0.74 2.02
C SER A 98 8.23 -1.06 3.02
N THR A 99 7.41 -2.08 2.74
CA THR A 99 6.28 -2.50 3.58
C THR A 99 6.74 -3.27 4.81
N THR A 100 7.74 -4.12 4.66
CA THR A 100 8.27 -4.96 5.77
C THR A 100 8.94 -4.15 6.88
N ARG A 101 9.33 -2.90 6.59
CA ARG A 101 9.90 -1.97 7.58
C ARG A 101 8.84 -1.21 8.38
N LEU A 102 7.55 -1.36 8.07
CA LEU A 102 6.50 -0.60 8.72
C LEU A 102 6.04 -1.31 10.00
N CYS A 103 6.07 -0.59 11.12
CA CYS A 103 5.49 -1.03 12.38
C CYS A 103 4.13 -0.37 12.54
N LEU A 104 3.08 -1.17 12.44
CA LEU A 104 1.74 -0.74 12.15
C LEU A 104 0.84 -0.80 13.37
N VAL A 105 0.01 0.23 13.51
CA VAL A 105 -1.13 0.25 14.42
C VAL A 105 -2.40 0.26 13.58
N PRO A 106 -3.27 -0.76 13.68
CA PRO A 106 -4.48 -0.80 12.90
C PRO A 106 -5.42 0.33 13.32
N ASN A 107 -6.20 0.83 12.37
CA ASN A 107 -7.31 1.75 12.53
C ASN A 107 -8.60 0.92 12.38
N LEU A 108 -9.01 0.24 13.46
CA LEU A 108 -10.23 -0.57 13.47
C LEU A 108 -11.39 0.23 14.04
N VAL A 109 -12.59 -0.21 13.69
CA VAL A 109 -13.85 0.40 14.08
C VAL A 109 -14.57 -0.53 15.05
N ALA A 110 -15.13 0.04 16.13
CA ALA A 110 -15.90 -0.73 17.09
C ALA A 110 -17.18 -1.29 16.44
N ASN A 111 -17.57 -2.48 16.86
CA ASN A 111 -18.67 -3.31 16.36
C ASN A 111 -18.47 -3.89 14.95
N HIS A 112 -17.31 -3.68 14.31
CA HIS A 112 -16.98 -4.31 13.05
C HIS A 112 -16.24 -5.65 13.27
N CYS A 113 -16.29 -6.52 12.26
CA CYS A 113 -15.57 -7.78 12.24
C CYS A 113 -14.46 -7.76 11.21
N TYR A 114 -13.41 -8.50 11.54
CA TYR A 114 -12.24 -8.62 10.72
C TYR A 114 -11.77 -10.07 10.69
N VAL A 115 -11.29 -10.53 9.53
CA VAL A 115 -10.47 -11.73 9.46
C VAL A 115 -9.02 -11.31 9.67
N MET A 116 -8.35 -11.98 10.59
CA MET A 116 -6.89 -11.96 10.65
C MET A 116 -6.36 -13.01 9.67
N ASP A 117 -5.82 -12.53 8.55
CA ASP A 117 -5.28 -13.35 7.48
C ASP A 117 -4.10 -14.16 8.01
N MET A 118 -4.13 -15.49 7.86
CA MET A 118 -3.02 -16.35 8.25
C MET A 118 -2.31 -16.86 6.99
N PRO A 119 -0.96 -16.87 6.94
CA PRO A 119 -0.01 -16.57 8.02
C PRO A 119 0.46 -15.11 8.10
N ILE A 120 -0.11 -14.20 7.31
CA ILE A 120 0.42 -12.83 7.11
C ILE A 120 0.19 -11.96 8.36
N GLY A 121 -0.91 -12.17 9.08
CA GLY A 121 -1.27 -11.51 10.33
C GLY A 121 -1.98 -10.16 10.16
N MET A 122 -2.32 -9.76 8.92
CA MET A 122 -3.05 -8.53 8.65
C MET A 122 -4.55 -8.72 8.81
N LEU A 123 -5.25 -7.66 9.20
CA LEU A 123 -6.71 -7.64 9.34
C LEU A 123 -7.38 -7.14 8.05
N GLN A 124 -8.41 -7.85 7.62
CA GLN A 124 -9.32 -7.47 6.53
C GLN A 124 -10.74 -7.33 7.06
N LEU A 125 -11.51 -6.37 6.54
CA LEU A 125 -12.92 -6.22 6.91
C LEU A 125 -13.71 -7.48 6.50
N ALA A 126 -14.58 -7.95 7.40
CA ALA A 126 -15.38 -9.14 7.20
C ALA A 126 -16.81 -8.99 7.75
N ASP A 127 -17.71 -9.85 7.28
CA ASP A 127 -19.04 -10.00 7.88
C ASP A 127 -18.93 -10.92 9.12
N CYS A 128 -19.44 -10.45 10.26
CA CYS A 128 -19.50 -11.22 11.50
C CYS A 128 -20.30 -12.54 11.39
N ALA A 129 -21.21 -12.63 10.42
CA ALA A 129 -22.03 -13.81 10.19
C ALA A 129 -21.37 -14.83 9.26
N GLU A 130 -20.33 -14.44 8.52
CA GLU A 130 -19.65 -15.32 7.57
C GLU A 130 -18.79 -16.36 8.30
N ARG A 131 -18.91 -17.62 7.89
CA ARG A 131 -18.22 -18.75 8.52
C ARG A 131 -17.36 -19.49 7.50
N GLY A 132 -16.29 -20.10 7.97
CA GLY A 132 -15.39 -20.90 7.13
C GLY A 132 -14.43 -20.07 6.29
N GLN A 133 -14.21 -18.81 6.66
CA GLN A 133 -13.15 -17.98 6.08
C GLN A 133 -11.77 -18.48 6.54
N ASP A 134 -10.77 -18.36 5.67
CA ASP A 134 -9.38 -18.69 6.01
C ASP A 134 -8.81 -17.62 6.95
N GLY A 135 -8.56 -18.00 8.20
CA GLY A 135 -8.01 -17.10 9.22
C GLY A 135 -8.82 -17.10 10.51
N LEU A 136 -8.62 -16.08 11.33
CA LEU A 136 -9.34 -15.91 12.60
C LEU A 136 -10.35 -14.76 12.48
N LEU A 137 -11.65 -15.07 12.56
CA LEU A 137 -12.69 -14.06 12.60
C LEU A 137 -12.77 -13.41 13.99
N VAL A 138 -12.65 -12.10 14.04
CA VAL A 138 -12.59 -11.32 15.26
C VAL A 138 -13.47 -10.08 15.16
N GLN A 139 -14.36 -9.90 16.14
CA GLN A 139 -15.10 -8.65 16.32
C GLN A 139 -14.32 -7.70 17.22
N VAL A 140 -14.24 -6.43 16.84
CA VAL A 140 -13.81 -5.35 17.75
C VAL A 140 -15.01 -4.92 18.58
N THR A 141 -15.06 -5.27 19.86
CA THR A 141 -16.17 -4.91 20.75
C THR A 141 -16.02 -3.49 21.30
N GLN A 142 -14.79 -3.01 21.43
CA GLN A 142 -14.50 -1.66 21.89
C GLN A 142 -13.16 -1.17 21.35
N ARG A 143 -13.08 0.14 21.08
CA ARG A 143 -11.82 0.84 20.81
C ARG A 143 -11.57 1.86 21.92
N LEU A 144 -10.30 1.95 22.33
CA LEU A 144 -9.80 2.91 23.30
C LEU A 144 -8.56 3.59 22.72
N ASP A 145 -8.45 4.90 22.82
CA ASP A 145 -7.24 5.65 22.40
C ASP A 145 -6.22 5.75 23.56
N VAL A 146 -6.00 4.63 24.24
CA VAL A 146 -4.95 4.43 25.27
C VAL A 146 -4.31 3.06 25.06
N ARG A 147 -3.04 2.91 25.43
CA ARG A 147 -2.38 1.60 25.50
C ARG A 147 -2.61 0.99 26.88
N ASP A 148 -3.54 0.04 26.95
CA ASP A 148 -3.86 -0.68 28.18
C ASP A 148 -4.17 -2.16 27.89
N GLN A 149 -3.38 -3.06 28.47
CA GLN A 149 -3.53 -4.52 28.34
C GLN A 149 -4.68 -5.09 29.19
N LYS A 150 -5.21 -4.31 30.13
CA LYS A 150 -6.21 -4.75 31.11
C LYS A 150 -7.57 -4.06 30.93
N ALA A 151 -7.74 -3.24 29.89
CA ALA A 151 -8.95 -2.47 29.69
C ALA A 151 -10.16 -3.31 29.24
N CYS A 152 -9.94 -4.54 28.80
CA CYS A 152 -10.97 -5.40 28.20
C CYS A 152 -11.43 -6.51 29.15
N PRO A 153 -12.66 -7.02 29.01
CA PRO A 153 -13.12 -8.16 29.80
C PRO A 153 -12.25 -9.40 29.53
N THR A 154 -12.06 -10.23 30.55
CA THR A 154 -11.22 -11.43 30.49
C THR A 154 -12.06 -12.71 30.32
N ALA A 155 -13.23 -12.61 29.70
CA ALA A 155 -14.06 -13.77 29.39
C ALA A 155 -13.44 -14.59 28.25
N VAL A 156 -13.85 -15.86 28.12
CA VAL A 156 -13.34 -16.75 27.08
C VAL A 156 -13.58 -16.14 25.68
N GLY A 157 -12.54 -16.15 24.85
CA GLY A 157 -12.57 -15.57 23.51
C GLY A 157 -12.44 -14.05 23.47
N GLN A 158 -12.32 -13.38 24.63
CA GLN A 158 -12.11 -11.93 24.70
C GLN A 158 -10.66 -11.58 25.00
N TYR A 159 -10.13 -10.60 24.27
CA TYR A 159 -8.73 -10.18 24.39
C TYR A 159 -8.60 -8.66 24.33
N ALA A 160 -7.52 -8.14 24.91
CA ALA A 160 -7.04 -6.79 24.69
C ALA A 160 -5.89 -6.82 23.68
N TRP A 161 -6.01 -6.07 22.58
CA TRP A 161 -4.94 -5.84 21.62
C TRP A 161 -4.40 -4.41 21.79
N PRO A 162 -3.37 -4.22 22.63
CA PRO A 162 -2.75 -2.92 22.84
C PRO A 162 -1.78 -2.57 21.71
N TYR A 163 -1.63 -1.29 21.44
CA TYR A 163 -0.67 -0.73 20.48
C TYR A 163 -0.04 0.54 21.07
N PRO A 164 1.26 0.76 20.89
CA PRO A 164 1.99 1.79 21.63
C PRO A 164 1.94 3.20 21.06
N SER A 165 2.07 3.39 19.75
CA SER A 165 2.06 4.72 19.14
C SER A 165 1.48 4.70 17.73
N PRO A 166 0.41 5.44 17.42
CA PRO A 166 -0.44 6.12 18.40
C PRO A 166 -1.04 5.12 19.40
N PRO A 167 -1.23 5.51 20.68
CA PRO A 167 -1.71 4.60 21.71
C PRO A 167 -3.15 4.18 21.40
N ARG A 168 -3.37 2.87 21.29
CA ARG A 168 -4.72 2.30 21.10
C ARG A 168 -4.82 0.95 21.81
N THR A 169 -6.01 0.62 22.26
CA THR A 169 -6.37 -0.74 22.67
C THR A 169 -7.67 -1.10 21.98
N TYR A 170 -7.70 -2.29 21.38
CA TYR A 170 -8.93 -2.89 20.89
C TYR A 170 -9.33 -4.03 21.82
N CYS A 171 -10.55 -3.96 22.34
CA CYS A 171 -11.18 -5.12 22.94
C CYS A 171 -11.79 -5.95 21.82
N THR A 172 -11.45 -7.23 21.81
CA THR A 172 -11.83 -8.13 20.74
C THR A 172 -12.59 -9.33 21.27
N LEU A 173 -13.44 -9.90 20.42
CA LEU A 173 -14.11 -11.17 20.63
C LEU A 173 -13.82 -12.07 19.42
N THR A 174 -13.17 -13.20 19.65
CA THR A 174 -13.03 -14.24 18.63
C THR A 174 -14.37 -14.91 18.36
N ILE A 175 -14.75 -15.00 17.09
CA ILE A 175 -15.94 -15.68 16.62
C ILE A 175 -15.52 -17.03 16.02
N PHE A 176 -16.07 -18.11 16.56
CA PHE A 176 -15.90 -19.48 16.07
C PHE A 176 -17.14 -19.93 15.29
#